data_AF-A0A954YS98-F1
#
_entry.id   AF-A0A954YS98-F1
#
_cell.length_a   1.000
_cell.length_b   1.000
_cell.length_c   1.000
_cell.angle_alpha   90.00
_cell.angle_beta   90.00
_cell.angle_gamma   90.00
#
_symmetry.space_group_name_H-M   'P 1'
#
loop_
_entity.id
_entity.type
_entity.pdbx_description
1 polymer ?
#
loop_
_entity_poly.entity_id
_entity_poly.type
_entity_poly.pdbx_seq_one_letter_code
_entity_poly.pdbx_strand_id
1 'polypeptide(L)' 'MHHGLVFYWVTGGRKPVLLKRVSMSGFKSFAEKVDFEFGAGVTCIVGPNGCGKSNVVDAFKWV' A
#
# COMPACT_ATOMS: atom_id res chain seq x y z
N MET A 1 30.44 -32.20 22.46
CA MET A 1 29.22 -31.88 23.24
C MET A 1 29.29 -30.38 23.53
N HIS A 2 28.81 -29.49 22.67
CA HIS A 2 27.42 -29.04 22.59
C HIS A 2 27.13 -28.48 21.18
N HIS A 3 26.18 -29.11 20.47
CA HIS A 3 25.60 -28.57 19.24
C HIS A 3 24.48 -27.61 19.63
N GLY A 4 24.74 -26.30 19.59
CA GLY A 4 23.70 -25.27 19.67
C GLY A 4 23.11 -25.06 18.28
N LEU A 5 21.98 -25.70 17.97
CA LEU A 5 21.19 -25.41 16.79
C LEU A 5 20.64 -23.97 16.91
N VAL A 6 21.24 -23.04 16.17
CA VAL A 6 20.67 -21.73 15.92
C VAL A 6 19.52 -21.93 14.94
N PHE A 7 18.29 -21.87 15.44
CA PHE A 7 17.08 -21.83 14.62
C PHE A 7 17.07 -20.50 13.85
N TYR A 8 17.68 -20.46 12.67
CA TYR A 8 17.37 -19.44 11.68
C TYR A 8 15.94 -19.69 11.24
N TRP A 9 15.02 -18.83 11.65
CA TRP A 9 13.68 -18.78 11.08
C TRP A 9 13.81 -18.37 9.61
N VAL A 10 13.96 -19.36 8.73
CA VAL A 10 13.88 -19.17 7.29
C VAL A 10 12.42 -18.85 6.98
N THR A 11 12.05 -17.57 7.03
CA THR A 11 10.92 -17.10 6.22
C THR A 11 11.33 -17.40 4.78
N GLY A 12 10.79 -18.47 4.19
CA GLY A 12 11.01 -18.78 2.78
C GLY A 12 10.81 -17.51 1.95
N GLY A 13 11.79 -17.18 1.11
CA GLY A 13 12.06 -15.88 0.49
C GLY A 13 10.98 -15.28 -0.41
N ARG A 14 9.74 -15.17 0.07
CA ARG A 14 8.66 -14.43 -0.57
C ARG A 14 8.89 -12.95 -0.30
N LYS A 15 9.23 -12.22 -1.37
CA LYS A 15 9.15 -10.76 -1.35
C LYS A 15 7.70 -10.37 -0.98
N PRO A 16 7.50 -9.43 -0.04
CA PRO A 16 6.16 -8.99 0.31
C PRO A 16 5.46 -8.42 -0.93
N VAL A 17 4.17 -8.74 -1.07
CA VAL A 17 3.34 -8.13 -2.11
C VAL A 17 3.17 -6.67 -1.75
N LEU A 18 3.61 -5.79 -2.65
CA LEU A 18 3.53 -4.35 -2.48
C LEU A 18 2.71 -3.76 -3.63
N LEU A 19 1.70 -2.98 -3.27
CA LEU A 19 1.05 -2.08 -4.21
C LEU A 19 2.09 -1.04 -4.66
N LYS A 20 2.44 -0.97 -5.95
CA LYS A 20 3.46 -0.02 -6.44
C LYS A 20 2.89 1.33 -6.83
N ARG A 21 1.74 1.32 -7.50
CA ARG A 21 1.11 2.53 -8.03
C ARG A 21 -0.39 2.35 -8.16
N VAL A 22 -1.13 3.42 -7.97
CA VAL A 22 -2.55 3.53 -8.27
C VAL A 22 -2.78 4.75 -9.13
N SER A 23 -3.44 4.55 -10.26
CA SER A 23 -3.87 5.61 -11.15
C SER A 23 -5.39 5.67 -11.11
N MET A 24 -5.95 6.81 -10.70
CA MET A 24 -7.38 7.05 -10.66
C MET A 24 -7.73 8.18 -11.62
N SER A 25 -8.83 8.05 -12.35
CA SER A 25 -9.35 9.07 -13.25
C SER A 25 -10.87 8.95 -13.28
N GLY A 26 -11.58 10.07 -13.14
CA GLY A 26 -13.05 10.07 -13.15
C GLY A 26 -13.70 9.38 -11.94
N PHE A 27 -13.02 9.30 -10.79
CA PHE A 27 -13.54 8.62 -9.59
C PHE A 27 -13.99 9.61 -8.51
N LYS A 28 -15.31 9.75 -8.32
CA LYS A 28 -15.92 10.67 -7.35
C LYS A 28 -15.32 12.08 -7.46
N SER A 29 -14.68 12.58 -6.40
CA SER A 29 -14.06 13.90 -6.36
C SER A 29 -12.74 14.00 -7.14
N PHE A 30 -12.21 12.90 -7.67
CA PHE A 30 -11.04 12.88 -8.54
C PHE A 30 -11.47 12.82 -10.01
N ALA A 31 -11.97 13.94 -10.52
CA ALA A 31 -12.34 14.07 -11.93
C ALA A 31 -11.09 14.03 -12.83
N GLU A 32 -10.01 14.67 -12.41
CA GLU A 32 -8.70 14.64 -13.08
C GLU A 32 -7.91 13.38 -12.73
N LYS A 33 -6.94 13.05 -13.58
CA LYS A 33 -6.06 11.91 -13.37
C LYS A 33 -5.15 12.17 -12.18
N VAL A 34 -5.13 11.25 -11.23
CA VAL A 34 -4.23 11.26 -10.08
C VAL A 34 -3.45 9.95 -10.01
N ASP A 35 -2.14 10.06 -9.91
CA ASP A 35 -1.21 8.94 -9.78
C ASP A 35 -0.59 8.94 -8.37
N PHE A 36 -0.79 7.85 -7.63
CA PHE A 36 -0.22 7.60 -6.31
C PHE A 36 0.87 6.54 -6.40
N GLU A 37 2.09 6.85 -6.01
CA GLU A 37 3.19 5.89 -5.89
C GLU A 37 3.36 5.44 -4.44
N PHE A 38 3.59 4.15 -4.24
CA PHE A 38 3.68 3.53 -2.93
C PHE A 38 5.05 2.88 -2.76
N GLY A 39 5.73 3.26 -1.68
CA GLY A 39 7.02 2.70 -1.28
C GLY A 39 6.86 1.49 -0.36
N ALA A 40 7.98 0.81 -0.08
CA ALA A 40 8.01 -0.21 0.95
C ALA A 40 7.69 0.40 2.33
N GLY A 41 6.93 -0.32 3.15
CA GLY A 41 6.53 0.14 4.49
C GLY A 41 5.10 0.70 4.53
N VAL A 42 4.87 1.66 5.42
CA VAL A 42 3.53 2.25 5.67
C VAL A 42 3.42 3.57 4.91
N THR A 43 2.38 3.72 4.08
CA THR A 43 2.05 4.97 3.38
C THR A 43 0.82 5.61 4.01
N CYS A 44 0.89 6.89 4.36
CA CYS A 44 -0.21 7.64 4.96
C CYS A 44 -0.80 8.64 3.96
N ILE A 45 -2.12 8.63 3.78
CA ILE A 45 -2.84 9.60 2.95
C ILE A 45 -3.40 10.70 3.86
N VAL A 46 -2.88 11.93 3.72
CA VAL A 46 -3.23 13.09 4.56
C VAL A 46 -3.67 14.29 3.72
N GLY A 47 -4.41 15.22 4.33
CA GLY A 47 -4.95 16.41 3.66
C GLY A 47 -6.20 16.99 4.35
N PRO A 48 -6.68 18.17 3.93
CA PRO A 48 -7.83 18.86 4.54
C PRO A 48 -9.15 18.06 4.49
N ASN A 49 -10.11 18.39 5.33
CA ASN A 49 -11.44 17.79 5.26
C ASN A 49 -12.09 18.07 3.89
N GLY A 50 -12.70 17.05 3.29
CA GLY A 50 -13.34 17.17 1.97
C GLY A 50 -12.42 16.99 0.76
N CYS A 51 -11.09 16.83 0.91
CA CYS A 51 -10.17 16.70 -0.24
C CYS A 51 -10.18 15.32 -0.93
N GLY A 52 -11.12 14.44 -0.60
CA GLY A 52 -11.28 13.14 -1.27
C GLY A 52 -10.46 11.97 -0.72
N LYS A 53 -9.80 12.08 0.45
CA LYS A 53 -9.03 10.98 1.05
C LYS A 53 -9.82 9.67 1.19
N SER A 54 -11.05 9.76 1.71
CA SER A 54 -11.92 8.59 1.86
C SER A 54 -12.34 7.97 0.52
N ASN A 55 -12.39 8.79 -0.55
CA ASN A 55 -12.66 8.26 -1.89
C ASN A 55 -11.50 7.39 -2.38
N VAL A 56 -10.24 7.70 -2.02
CA VAL A 56 -9.10 6.83 -2.35
C VAL A 56 -9.27 5.44 -1.71
N VAL A 57 -9.69 5.40 -0.44
CA VAL A 57 -9.98 4.15 0.27
C VAL A 57 -11.16 3.42 -0.36
N ASP A 58 -12.21 4.14 -0.76
CA ASP A 58 -13.35 3.54 -1.45
C ASP A 58 -12.96 2.96 -2.81
N ALA A 59 -12.08 3.63 -3.56
CA ALA A 59 -11.59 3.13 -4.84
C ALA A 59 -10.88 1.78 -4.66
N PHE A 60 -10.05 1.63 -3.62
CA PHE A 60 -9.40 0.36 -3.30
C PHE A 60 -10.36 -0.76 -2.94
N LYS A 61 -11.43 -0.45 -2.19
CA LYS A 61 -12.43 -1.44 -1.78
C LYS A 61 -13.32 -1.92 -2.94
N TRP A 62 -13.44 -1.11 -3.98
CA TRP A 62 -14.33 -1.37 -5.12
C TRP A 62 -13.69 -2.22 -6.23
N VAL A 63 -12.39 -2.52 -6.13
CA VAL A 63 -11.65 -3.37 -7.09
C VAL A 63 -11.57 -4.82 -6.61
#